data_AF-T1AZE7-F1
#
_entry.id   AF-T1AZE7-F1
#
_cell.length_a   1.000
_cell.length_b   1.000
_cell.length_c   1.000
_cell.angle_alpha   90.00
_cell.angle_beta   90.00
_cell.angle_gamma   90.00
#
_symmetry.space_group_name_H-M   'P 1'
#
loop_
_entity.id
_entity.type
_entity.pdbx_description
1 polymer ?
#
loop_
_entity_poly.entity_id
_entity_poly.type
_entity_poly.pdbx_seq_one_letter_code
_entity_poly.pdbx_strand_id
1 'polypeptide(L)' 'MVLDSLGKSLRGVLQKIARGSVVDEALLGEVVRDIQRALLQADINVQLTVQLTERVRRRAREEKPP' A
#
# COMPACT_ATOMS: atom_id res chain seq x y z
N MET A 1 16.92 4.89 10.47
CA MET A 1 17.23 3.51 10.03
C MET A 1 16.25 3.11 8.91
N VAL A 2 16.56 2.12 8.06
CA VAL A 2 15.73 1.72 6.90
C VAL A 2 14.28 1.39 7.29
N LEU A 3 14.10 0.82 8.49
CA LEU A 3 12.77 0.54 9.05
C LEU A 3 12.00 1.81 9.45
N ASP A 4 12.68 2.89 9.84
CA ASP A 4 12.04 4.17 10.14
C ASP A 4 11.48 4.81 8.87
N SER A 5 12.22 4.74 7.75
CA SER A 5 11.75 5.22 6.46
C SER A 5 10.57 4.39 5.94
N LEU A 6 10.64 3.06 6.06
CA LEU A 6 9.52 2.18 5.71
C LEU A 6 8.27 2.50 6.56
N GLY A 7 8.44 2.62 7.87
CA GLY A 7 7.37 2.96 8.79
C GLY A 7 6.75 4.33 8.50
N LYS A 8 7.55 5.34 8.12
CA LYS A 8 7.06 6.65 7.68
C LYS A 8 6.26 6.56 6.37
N SER A 9 6.77 5.84 5.38
CA SER A 9 6.10 5.68 4.08
C SER A 9 4.75 4.97 4.25
N LEU A 10 4.69 3.87 4.99
CA LEU A 10 3.44 3.15 5.24
C LEU A 10 2.43 3.98 6.05
N ARG A 11 2.89 4.73 7.06
CA ARG A 11 2.01 5.67 7.79
C ARG A 11 1.45 6.75 6.88
N GLY A 12 2.25 7.27 5.94
CA GLY A 12 1.81 8.25 4.95
C GLY A 12 0.69 7.68 4.06
N VAL A 13 0.83 6.44 3.61
CA VAL A 13 -0.21 5.73 2.84
C VAL A 13 -1.50 5.59 3.65
N LEU A 14 -1.41 5.16 4.91
CA LEU A 14 -2.59 5.05 5.78
C LEU A 14 -3.28 6.39 6.01
N GLN A 15 -2.50 7.47 6.16
CA GLN A 15 -3.05 8.82 6.28
C GLN A 15 -3.77 9.28 5.01
N LYS A 16 -3.29 8.93 3.81
CA LYS A 16 -3.99 9.21 2.56
C LYS A 16 -5.36 8.53 2.51
N ILE A 17 -5.42 7.26 2.91
CA ILE A 17 -6.68 6.52 2.97
C ILE A 17 -7.63 7.15 4.00
N ALA A 18 -7.14 7.44 5.21
CA ALA A 18 -7.96 8.01 6.27
C ALA A 18 -8.47 9.44 5.98
N ARG A 19 -7.75 10.20 5.15
CA ARG A 19 -8.16 11.54 4.70
C ARG A 19 -9.03 11.52 3.44
N GLY A 20 -8.99 10.44 2.68
CA GLY A 20 -9.83 10.26 1.50
C GLY A 20 -11.29 10.17 1.94
N SER A 21 -12.10 11.14 1.54
CA SER A 21 -13.55 11.13 1.78
C SER A 21 -14.26 10.02 0.99
N VAL A 22 -13.65 9.59 -0.12
CA VAL A 22 -14.11 8.49 -0.97
C VAL A 22 -12.91 7.62 -1.31
N VAL A 23 -13.05 6.30 -1.12
CA VAL A 23 -12.06 5.33 -1.59
C VAL A 23 -12.46 4.91 -3.00
N ASP A 24 -11.83 5.52 -4.00
CA ASP A 24 -12.03 5.21 -5.41
C ASP A 24 -10.90 4.32 -5.97
N GLU A 25 -11.09 3.85 -7.20
CA GLU A 25 -10.12 2.98 -7.87
C GLU A 25 -8.78 3.68 -8.15
N ALA A 26 -8.82 5.01 -8.33
CA ALA A 26 -7.64 5.82 -8.53
C ALA A 26 -6.77 5.88 -7.26
N LEU A 27 -7.39 6.15 -6.11
CA LEU A 27 -6.75 6.15 -4.80
C LEU A 27 -6.20 4.77 -4.46
N LEU A 28 -6.95 3.70 -4.75
CA LEU A 28 -6.48 2.33 -4.55
C LEU A 28 -5.20 2.06 -5.38
N GLY A 29 -5.20 2.46 -6.65
CA GLY A 29 -4.02 2.32 -7.51
C GLY A 29 -2.81 3.10 -6.99
N GLU A 30 -3.01 4.31 -6.48
CA GLU A 30 -1.96 5.13 -5.87
C GLU A 30 -1.40 4.48 -4.60
N VAL A 31 -2.27 4.06 -3.68
CA VAL A 31 -1.93 3.38 -2.43
C VAL A 31 -1.10 2.13 -2.69
N VAL A 32 -1.53 1.29 -3.63
CA VAL A 32 -0.82 0.05 -4.00
C VAL A 32 0.58 0.36 -4.54
N ARG A 33 0.72 1.39 -5.37
CA ARG A 33 2.02 1.83 -5.90
C ARG A 33 2.93 2.40 -4.82
N ASP A 34 2.39 3.18 -3.88
CA ASP A 34 3.16 3.71 -2.74
C ASP A 34 3.68 2.59 -1.85
N ILE A 35 2.86 1.57 -1.57
CA ILE A 35 3.26 0.38 -0.82
C ILE A 35 4.37 -0.37 -1.56
N GLN A 36 4.21 -0.62 -2.87
CA GLN A 36 5.24 -1.27 -3.68
C GLN A 36 6.59 -0.53 -3.59
N ARG A 37 6.58 0.80 -3.79
CA ARG A 37 7.80 1.61 -3.71
C ARG A 37 8.45 1.54 -2.34
N ALA A 38 7.68 1.64 -1.28
CA ALA A 38 8.21 1.58 0.08
C ALA A 38 8.86 0.22 0.40
N LEU A 39 8.25 -0.88 -0.04
CA LEU A 39 8.78 -2.23 0.17
C LEU A 39 10.06 -2.46 -0.64
N LEU A 40 10.10 -2.02 -1.90
CA LEU A 40 11.30 -2.11 -2.75
C LEU A 40 12.46 -1.28 -2.20
N GLN A 41 12.19 -0.06 -1.70
CA GLN A 41 13.19 0.79 -1.06
C GLN A 41 13.74 0.21 0.26
N ALA A 42 13.01 -0.71 0.87
CA ALA A 42 13.45 -1.43 2.07
C ALA A 42 14.18 -2.75 1.73
N ASP A 43 14.60 -2.94 0.48
CA ASP A 43 15.30 -4.13 -0.03
C ASP A 43 14.49 -5.44 0.14
N ILE A 44 13.16 -5.35 0.14
CA ILE A 44 12.29 -6.53 0.16
C ILE A 44 12.24 -7.16 -1.23
N ASN A 45 12.25 -8.49 -1.27
CA ASN A 45 12.18 -9.26 -2.50
C ASN A 45 11.03 -8.80 -3.42
N VAL A 46 11.32 -8.61 -4.71
CA VAL A 46 10.37 -8.11 -5.71
C VAL A 46 9.17 -9.05 -5.89
N GLN A 47 9.39 -10.37 -5.92
CA GLN A 47 8.30 -11.34 -6.05
C GLN A 47 7.36 -11.28 -4.84
N LEU A 48 7.90 -11.19 -3.62
CA LEU A 48 7.10 -11.01 -2.41
C LEU A 48 6.31 -9.69 -2.43
N THR A 49 6.95 -8.62 -2.88
CA THR A 49 6.33 -7.29 -2.99
C THR A 49 5.15 -7.30 -3.95
N VAL A 50 5.32 -7.86 -5.14
CA VAL A 50 4.26 -8.01 -6.15
C VAL A 50 3.12 -8.88 -5.61
N GLN A 51 3.42 -10.05 -5.04
CA GLN A 51 2.40 -10.94 -4.48
C GLN A 51 1.59 -10.29 -3.34
N LEU A 52 2.26 -9.54 -2.45
CA LEU A 52 1.58 -8.84 -1.36
C LEU A 52 0.64 -7.77 -1.91
N THR A 53 1.11 -6.96 -2.85
CA THR A 53 0.39 -5.80 -3.36
C THR A 53 -0.78 -6.17 -4.27
N GLU A 54 -0.67 -7.26 -5.03
CA GLU A 54 -1.82 -7.84 -5.74
C GLU A 54 -2.85 -8.43 -4.77
N ARG A 55 -2.43 -9.08 -3.68
CA ARG A 55 -3.39 -9.54 -2.64
C ARG A 55 -4.12 -8.37 -1.99
N VAL A 56 -3.43 -7.26 -1.70
CA VAL A 56 -4.05 -6.05 -1.16
C VAL A 56 -5.06 -5.47 -2.15
N ARG A 57 -4.68 -5.31 -3.43
CA ARG A 57 -5.59 -4.81 -4.47
C ARG A 57 -6.83 -5.69 -4.61
N ARG A 58 -6.65 -7.01 -4.67
CA ARG A 58 -7.75 -7.97 -4.81
C ARG A 58 -8.73 -7.86 -3.64
N ARG A 59 -8.21 -7.90 -2.40
CA ARG A 59 -9.05 -7.80 -1.20
C ARG A 59 -9.80 -6.46 -1.13
N ALA A 60 -9.14 -5.36 -1.47
CA ALA A 60 -9.79 -4.04 -1.47
C ALA A 60 -10.97 -3.93 -2.47
N ARG A 61 -10.97 -4.73 -3.55
CA ARG A 61 -12.06 -4.76 -4.54
C ARG A 61 -13.13 -5.80 -4.24
N GLU A 62 -12.73 -6.98 -3.77
CA GLU A 62 -13.60 -8.15 -3.65
C GLU A 62 -14.19 -8.34 -2.25
N GLU A 63 -13.50 -7.91 -1.19
CA GLU A 63 -14.01 -8.01 0.17
C GLU A 63 -14.86 -6.79 0.54
N LYS A 64 -16.04 -7.05 1.10
CA LYS A 64 -16.79 -6.01 1.79
C LYS A 64 -16.08 -5.67 3.10
N PRO A 65 -16.05 -4.37 3.50
CA PRO A 65 -15.54 -3.99 4.81
C PRO A 65 -16.33 -4.71 5.92
N PRO A 66 -15.66 -5.25 6.96
CA PRO A 66 -16.33 -5.78 8.15
C PRO A 66 -17.00 -4.69 8.99
#